data_AF-A0A662FWZ5-F1
#
_entry.id   AF-A0A662FWZ5-F1
#
_cell.length_a   1.000
_cell.length_b   1.000
_cell.length_c   1.000
_cell.angle_alpha   90.00
_cell.angle_beta   90.00
_cell.angle_gamma   90.00
#
_symmetry.space_group_name_H-M   'P 1'
#
loop_
_entity.id
_entity.type
_entity.pdbx_description
1 polymer ?
#
loop_
_entity_poly.entity_id
_entity_poly.type
_entity_poly.pdbx_seq_one_letter_code
_entity_poly.pdbx_strand_id
1 'polypeptide(L)'
;MDNFQLYFNIPRAYELGKTLGKNKEIYFVFMKADLQYHAVQRIIDALGYVEGTLYIIGVSLISYMLSLRGERHWELAATYAEKYGFPLGLVNFAEISPSLKRYRKKRVERIQKYLSKSVYMLENIISKEEIDLLSVTKTLASTLNTSSNAKTVVFAAKMTQYACYYHEKKTINGEKIPIPVDHRVSLVSLTSGLVEGWKDKKYLPRVANILRDKYRGKLQEMWKIVSSTSETSALMIDNVVWVSGRCIEENLLNKPGQIEKCIQALTGCDNECMNIVKEFWKKLL
;
A
#
# COMPACT_ATOMS: atom_id res chain seq x y z
N MET A 1 -8.08 25.97 16.54
CA MET A 1 -7.47 24.84 15.80
C MET A 1 -6.00 24.82 16.15
N ASP A 2 -5.49 23.72 16.70
CA ASP A 2 -4.04 23.60 16.94
C ASP A 2 -3.31 23.66 15.59
N ASN A 3 -2.57 24.74 15.35
CA ASN A 3 -1.70 24.85 14.18
C ASN A 3 -0.45 24.01 14.46
N PHE A 4 -0.43 22.78 13.96
CA PHE A 4 0.79 21.99 13.92
C PHE A 4 1.73 22.59 12.88
N GLN A 5 2.88 23.11 13.31
CA GLN A 5 3.96 23.51 12.42
C GLN A 5 4.78 22.25 12.12
N LEU A 6 4.54 21.63 10.96
CA LEU A 6 5.17 20.38 10.56
C LEU A 6 6.44 20.64 9.75
N TYR A 7 7.50 19.88 10.06
CA TYR A 7 8.81 20.00 9.41
C TYR A 7 9.21 18.67 8.77
N PHE A 8 9.74 18.70 7.56
CA PHE A 8 10.16 17.51 6.80
C PHE A 8 11.68 17.34 6.94
N ASN A 9 12.12 16.26 7.58
CA ASN A 9 13.51 16.03 7.96
C ASN A 9 14.27 15.26 6.87
N ILE A 10 14.84 15.99 5.90
CA ILE A 10 15.60 15.41 4.77
C ILE A 10 16.79 14.54 5.23
N PRO A 11 17.66 14.98 6.17
CA PRO A 11 18.73 14.13 6.69
C PRO A 11 18.23 12.78 7.21
N ARG A 12 17.07 12.79 7.90
CA ARG A 12 16.44 11.56 8.39
C ARG A 12 15.98 10.63 7.27
N ALA A 13 15.53 11.16 6.13
CA ALA A 13 15.18 10.32 4.97
C ALA A 13 16.39 9.56 4.42
N TYR A 14 17.57 10.20 4.36
CA TYR A 14 18.80 9.53 3.97
C TYR A 14 19.25 8.47 5.00
N GLU A 15 19.20 8.80 6.30
CA GLU A 15 19.54 7.85 7.38
C GLU A 15 18.64 6.60 7.33
N LEU A 16 17.33 6.81 7.17
CA LEU A 16 16.35 5.74 7.08
C LEU A 16 16.59 4.89 5.83
N GLY A 17 16.82 5.53 4.67
CA GLY A 17 17.14 4.83 3.43
C GLY A 17 18.41 3.98 3.54
N LYS A 18 19.49 4.51 4.12
CA LYS A 18 20.72 3.75 4.37
C LYS A 18 20.47 2.55 5.28
N THR A 19 19.63 2.71 6.30
CA THR A 19 19.33 1.62 7.25
C THR A 19 18.52 0.51 6.60
N LEU A 20 17.48 0.87 5.84
CA LEU A 20 16.67 -0.10 5.09
C LEU A 20 17.48 -0.79 3.97
N GLY A 21 18.48 -0.11 3.40
CA GLY A 21 19.38 -0.69 2.38
C GLY A 21 20.31 -1.80 2.90
N LYS A 22 20.45 -1.97 4.22
CA LYS A 22 21.35 -2.99 4.82
C LYS A 22 20.88 -4.43 4.61
N ASN A 23 19.56 -4.64 4.51
CA ASN A 23 18.98 -5.97 4.35
C ASN A 23 17.77 -5.90 3.41
N LYS A 24 17.93 -6.33 2.16
CA LYS A 24 16.86 -6.31 1.15
C LYS A 24 15.82 -7.42 1.34
N GLU A 25 16.12 -8.47 2.11
CA GLU A 25 15.18 -9.58 2.35
C GLU A 25 13.96 -9.15 3.18
N ILE A 26 14.11 -8.11 4.01
CA ILE A 26 13.01 -7.60 4.86
C ILE A 26 11.78 -7.22 4.04
N TYR A 27 11.95 -6.73 2.80
CA TYR A 27 10.82 -6.31 1.96
C TYR A 27 9.95 -7.50 1.56
N PHE A 28 10.56 -8.67 1.34
CA PHE A 28 9.85 -9.91 1.00
C PHE A 28 9.23 -10.57 2.23
N VAL A 29 9.94 -10.58 3.36
CA VAL A 29 9.40 -11.05 4.65
C VAL A 29 8.12 -10.29 4.99
N PHE A 30 8.15 -8.96 4.89
CA PHE A 30 7.01 -8.11 5.20
C PHE A 30 5.89 -8.22 4.15
N MET A 31 6.21 -8.41 2.88
CA MET A 31 5.21 -8.71 1.85
C MET A 31 4.47 -10.02 2.14
N LYS A 32 5.22 -11.08 2.49
CA LYS A 32 4.63 -12.39 2.80
C LYS A 32 3.81 -12.38 4.09
N ALA A 33 4.05 -11.45 5.00
CA ALA A 33 3.24 -11.22 6.21
C ALA A 33 2.01 -10.32 5.96
N ASP A 34 1.91 -9.68 4.80
CA ASP A 34 0.80 -8.80 4.47
C ASP A 34 -0.46 -9.63 4.15
N LEU A 35 -1.53 -9.45 4.94
CA LEU A 35 -2.81 -10.14 4.70
C LEU A 35 -3.42 -9.79 3.32
N GLN A 36 -3.06 -8.65 2.72
CA GLN A 36 -3.47 -8.31 1.35
C GLN A 36 -2.72 -9.15 0.31
N TYR A 37 -1.46 -9.53 0.58
CA TYR A 37 -0.72 -10.45 -0.27
C TYR A 37 -1.39 -11.83 -0.28
N HIS A 38 -1.78 -12.36 0.88
CA HIS A 38 -2.53 -13.62 0.94
C HIS A 38 -3.87 -13.59 0.20
N ALA A 39 -4.59 -12.47 0.28
CA ALA A 39 -5.82 -12.29 -0.51
C ALA A 39 -5.54 -12.27 -2.02
N VAL A 40 -4.44 -11.65 -2.46
CA VAL A 40 -3.98 -11.70 -3.85
C VAL A 40 -3.70 -13.13 -4.29
N GLN A 41 -3.00 -13.92 -3.49
CA GLN A 41 -2.73 -15.34 -3.80
C GLN A 41 -4.02 -16.10 -4.06
N ARG A 42 -4.98 -16.00 -3.13
CA ARG A 42 -6.30 -16.63 -3.28
C ARG A 42 -7.06 -16.20 -4.53
N ILE A 43 -7.01 -14.91 -4.88
CA ILE A 43 -7.67 -14.40 -6.10
C ILE A 43 -7.01 -15.01 -7.35
N ILE A 44 -5.67 -15.07 -7.39
CA ILE A 44 -4.93 -15.65 -8.51
C ILE A 44 -5.18 -17.16 -8.61
N ASP A 45 -5.22 -17.87 -7.49
CA ASP A 45 -5.54 -19.31 -7.48
C ASP A 45 -6.95 -19.59 -8.00
N ALA A 46 -7.91 -18.70 -7.72
CA ALA A 46 -9.30 -18.86 -8.15
C ALA A 46 -9.54 -18.48 -9.62
N LEU A 47 -8.85 -17.46 -10.13
CA LEU A 47 -9.14 -16.86 -11.44
C LEU A 47 -8.03 -17.07 -12.48
N GLY A 48 -6.89 -17.61 -12.08
CA GLY A 48 -5.67 -17.59 -12.88
C GLY A 48 -5.01 -16.20 -12.91
N TYR A 49 -3.79 -16.15 -13.43
CA TYR A 49 -2.93 -14.96 -13.34
C TYR A 49 -3.52 -13.72 -14.03
N VAL A 50 -3.96 -13.84 -15.28
CA VAL A 50 -4.40 -12.68 -16.07
C VAL A 50 -5.70 -12.09 -15.51
N GLU A 51 -6.76 -12.89 -15.42
CA GLU A 51 -8.04 -12.44 -14.89
C GLU A 51 -7.96 -12.05 -13.41
N GLY A 52 -7.21 -12.81 -12.60
CA GLY A 52 -6.97 -12.48 -11.21
C GLY A 52 -6.27 -11.13 -11.04
N THR A 53 -5.25 -10.84 -11.86
CA THR A 53 -4.56 -9.53 -11.81
C THR A 53 -5.49 -8.39 -12.24
N LEU A 54 -6.32 -8.58 -13.27
CA LEU A 54 -7.33 -7.61 -13.67
C LEU A 54 -8.36 -7.36 -12.55
N TYR A 55 -8.84 -8.44 -11.91
CA TYR A 55 -9.71 -8.34 -10.73
C TYR A 55 -9.05 -7.53 -9.61
N ILE A 56 -7.80 -7.84 -9.26
CA ILE A 56 -7.01 -7.16 -8.22
C ILE A 56 -6.83 -5.67 -8.52
N ILE A 57 -6.55 -5.31 -9.77
CA ILE A 57 -6.49 -3.91 -10.20
C ILE A 57 -7.83 -3.23 -9.97
N GLY A 58 -8.93 -3.85 -10.43
CA GLY A 58 -10.28 -3.35 -10.22
C GLY A 58 -10.61 -3.08 -8.75
N VAL A 59 -10.32 -4.03 -7.87
CA VAL A 59 -10.49 -3.89 -6.41
C VAL A 59 -9.67 -2.71 -5.88
N SER A 60 -8.39 -2.64 -6.25
CA SER A 60 -7.48 -1.57 -5.79
C SER A 60 -7.99 -0.17 -6.11
N LEU A 61 -8.61 0.00 -7.28
CA LEU A 61 -9.15 1.29 -7.73
C LEU A 61 -10.29 1.81 -6.83
N ILE A 62 -10.99 0.91 -6.13
CA ILE A 62 -12.11 1.22 -5.24
C ILE A 62 -11.75 1.10 -3.74
N SER A 63 -10.52 0.71 -3.42
CA SER A 63 -9.98 0.57 -2.04
C SER A 63 -9.59 1.92 -1.38
N TYR A 64 -10.54 2.84 -1.25
CA TYR A 64 -10.36 4.13 -0.56
C TYR A 64 -11.54 4.41 0.36
N MET A 65 -11.34 5.06 1.51
CA MET A 65 -12.44 5.39 2.47
C MET A 65 -13.34 4.18 2.79
N LEU A 66 -12.70 3.06 3.12
CA LEU A 66 -13.37 1.78 3.41
C LEU A 66 -14.22 1.86 4.68
N SER A 67 -15.29 1.07 4.74
CA SER A 67 -16.13 0.92 5.94
C SER A 67 -15.60 -0.14 6.91
N LEU A 68 -14.69 -1.00 6.44
CA LEU A 68 -14.00 -2.02 7.21
C LEU A 68 -12.48 -1.80 7.09
N ARG A 69 -11.71 -2.53 7.91
CA ARG A 69 -10.24 -2.60 7.78
C ARG A 69 -9.83 -3.11 6.41
N GLY A 70 -8.68 -2.65 5.91
CA GLY A 70 -8.19 -2.99 4.57
C GLY A 70 -7.97 -4.49 4.39
N GLU A 71 -7.45 -5.15 5.41
CA GLU A 71 -7.25 -6.59 5.50
C GLU A 71 -8.56 -7.35 5.23
N ARG A 72 -9.63 -7.01 5.98
CA ARG A 72 -10.95 -7.65 5.81
C ARG A 72 -11.59 -7.31 4.47
N HIS A 73 -11.34 -6.11 3.93
CA HIS A 73 -11.81 -5.73 2.59
C HIS A 73 -11.23 -6.63 1.50
N TRP A 74 -9.93 -6.89 1.55
CA TRP A 74 -9.25 -7.76 0.58
C TRP A 74 -9.63 -9.23 0.74
N GLU A 75 -9.81 -9.71 1.97
CA GLU A 75 -10.33 -11.05 2.23
C GLU A 75 -11.74 -11.24 1.63
N LEU A 76 -12.63 -10.25 1.81
CA LEU A 76 -13.94 -10.27 1.17
C LEU A 76 -13.82 -10.23 -0.36
N ALA A 77 -12.88 -9.48 -0.92
CA ALA A 77 -12.66 -9.46 -2.37
C ALA A 77 -12.28 -10.86 -2.90
N ALA A 78 -11.39 -11.58 -2.21
CA ALA A 78 -11.04 -12.95 -2.54
C ALA A 78 -12.27 -13.88 -2.55
N THR A 79 -13.13 -13.80 -1.53
CA THR A 79 -14.38 -14.60 -1.50
C THR A 79 -15.31 -14.30 -2.68
N TYR A 80 -15.35 -13.06 -3.16
CA TYR A 80 -16.17 -12.71 -4.31
C TYR A 80 -15.56 -13.18 -5.64
N ALA A 81 -14.23 -13.15 -5.75
CA ALA A 81 -13.52 -13.75 -6.88
C ALA A 81 -13.79 -15.27 -6.95
N GLU A 82 -13.58 -15.98 -5.85
CA GLU A 82 -13.81 -17.44 -5.73
C GLU A 82 -15.25 -17.83 -6.09
N LYS A 83 -16.24 -17.03 -5.66
CA LYS A 83 -17.65 -17.37 -5.83
C LYS A 83 -18.21 -17.03 -7.20
N TYR A 84 -17.76 -15.93 -7.82
CA TYR A 84 -18.44 -15.34 -8.98
C TYR A 84 -17.55 -15.14 -10.20
N GLY A 85 -16.24 -15.37 -10.10
CA GLY A 85 -15.32 -15.17 -11.22
C GLY A 85 -15.05 -13.69 -11.53
N PHE A 86 -14.34 -13.45 -12.63
CA PHE A 86 -14.19 -12.13 -13.25
C PHE A 86 -15.01 -12.08 -14.56
N PRO A 87 -15.69 -10.97 -14.90
CA PRO A 87 -15.77 -9.70 -14.16
C PRO A 87 -16.89 -9.64 -13.11
N LEU A 88 -17.78 -10.63 -13.06
CA LEU A 88 -19.00 -10.58 -12.24
C LEU A 88 -18.71 -10.43 -10.74
N GLY A 89 -17.69 -11.11 -10.22
CA GLY A 89 -17.28 -10.97 -8.82
C GLY A 89 -16.83 -9.57 -8.47
N LEU A 90 -16.23 -8.81 -9.40
CA LEU A 90 -15.79 -7.44 -9.16
C LEU A 90 -16.99 -6.48 -9.11
N VAL A 91 -17.95 -6.66 -10.02
CA VAL A 91 -19.21 -5.90 -10.04
C VAL A 91 -19.99 -6.16 -8.74
N ASN A 92 -20.23 -7.43 -8.41
CA ASN A 92 -20.91 -7.82 -7.18
C ASN A 92 -20.17 -7.26 -5.95
N PHE A 93 -18.84 -7.38 -5.91
CA PHE A 93 -18.07 -6.85 -4.80
C PHE A 93 -18.28 -5.33 -4.64
N ALA A 94 -18.24 -4.56 -5.72
CA ALA A 94 -18.48 -3.13 -5.68
C ALA A 94 -19.91 -2.76 -5.22
N GLU A 95 -20.92 -3.54 -5.63
CA GLU A 95 -22.32 -3.27 -5.38
C GLU A 95 -22.80 -3.69 -3.99
N ILE A 96 -22.38 -4.86 -3.50
CA ILE A 96 -22.98 -5.46 -2.29
C ILE A 96 -22.00 -5.57 -1.12
N SER A 97 -20.68 -5.47 -1.32
CA SER A 97 -19.72 -5.68 -0.23
C SER A 97 -19.94 -4.72 0.94
N PRO A 98 -19.95 -5.23 2.20
CA PRO A 98 -20.10 -4.39 3.38
C PRO A 98 -18.90 -3.47 3.62
N SER A 99 -17.72 -3.83 3.06
CA SER A 99 -16.53 -2.98 3.12
C SER A 99 -16.66 -1.70 2.27
N LEU A 100 -17.61 -1.67 1.33
CA LEU A 100 -17.77 -0.62 0.33
C LEU A 100 -19.04 0.22 0.47
N LYS A 101 -19.67 0.27 1.65
CA LYS A 101 -20.93 1.03 1.89
C LYS A 101 -20.83 2.51 1.52
N ARG A 102 -19.73 3.18 1.88
CA ARG A 102 -19.52 4.61 1.59
C ARG A 102 -19.23 4.83 0.11
N TYR A 103 -19.84 5.84 -0.52
CA TYR A 103 -19.60 6.20 -1.94
C TYR A 103 -19.80 5.06 -2.95
N ARG A 104 -20.65 4.08 -2.62
CA ARG A 104 -20.89 2.89 -3.45
C ARG A 104 -21.18 3.21 -4.92
N LYS A 105 -22.14 4.11 -5.18
CA LYS A 105 -22.50 4.51 -6.55
C LYS A 105 -21.28 4.96 -7.37
N LYS A 106 -20.45 5.85 -6.81
CA LYS A 106 -19.22 6.34 -7.47
C LYS A 106 -18.20 5.22 -7.73
N ARG A 107 -18.13 4.21 -6.85
CA ARG A 107 -17.23 3.06 -7.04
C ARG A 107 -17.74 2.14 -8.12
N VAL A 108 -19.05 1.88 -8.18
CA VAL A 108 -19.67 1.10 -9.26
C VAL A 108 -19.43 1.78 -10.61
N GLU A 109 -19.68 3.09 -10.71
CA GLU A 109 -19.36 3.89 -11.91
C GLU A 109 -17.87 3.78 -12.29
N ARG A 110 -16.97 3.81 -11.31
CA ARG A 110 -15.52 3.64 -11.51
C ARG A 110 -15.17 2.25 -12.03
N ILE A 111 -15.80 1.20 -11.52
CA ILE A 111 -15.64 -0.18 -12.02
C ILE A 111 -16.19 -0.32 -13.43
N GLN A 112 -17.37 0.21 -13.72
CA GLN A 112 -17.93 0.19 -15.08
C GLN A 112 -17.00 0.89 -16.08
N LYS A 113 -16.43 2.05 -15.69
CA LYS A 113 -15.43 2.75 -16.51
C LYS A 113 -14.15 1.93 -16.70
N TYR A 114 -13.66 1.29 -15.64
CA TYR A 114 -12.48 0.41 -15.69
C TYR A 114 -12.71 -0.79 -16.63
N LEU A 115 -13.83 -1.50 -16.45
CA LEU A 115 -14.18 -2.68 -17.25
C LEU A 115 -14.34 -2.32 -18.74
N SER A 116 -15.03 -1.23 -19.04
CA SER A 116 -15.30 -0.82 -20.43
C SER A 116 -14.12 -0.18 -21.16
N LYS A 117 -13.15 0.41 -20.44
CA LYS A 117 -12.08 1.20 -21.07
C LYS A 117 -10.66 0.72 -20.82
N SER A 118 -10.38 0.02 -19.72
CA SER A 118 -9.00 -0.37 -19.37
C SER A 118 -8.70 -1.84 -19.55
N VAL A 119 -9.67 -2.73 -19.34
CA VAL A 119 -9.41 -4.19 -19.23
C VAL A 119 -8.64 -4.73 -20.43
N TYR A 120 -9.11 -4.48 -21.65
CA TYR A 120 -8.43 -4.94 -22.86
C TYR A 120 -6.98 -4.43 -22.99
N MET A 121 -6.74 -3.15 -22.68
CA MET A 121 -5.38 -2.60 -22.71
C MET A 121 -4.48 -3.20 -21.62
N LEU A 122 -5.03 -3.43 -20.43
CA LEU A 122 -4.29 -4.01 -19.31
C LEU A 122 -4.02 -5.49 -19.50
N GLU A 123 -4.95 -6.24 -20.08
CA GLU A 123 -4.76 -7.65 -20.44
C GLU A 123 -3.54 -7.83 -21.35
N ASN A 124 -3.40 -6.97 -22.36
CA ASN A 124 -2.24 -6.94 -23.23
C ASN A 124 -0.92 -6.59 -22.51
N ILE A 125 -0.97 -5.82 -21.42
CA ILE A 125 0.20 -5.50 -20.58
C ILE A 125 0.53 -6.66 -19.65
N ILE A 126 -0.49 -7.24 -19.01
CA ILE A 126 -0.38 -8.29 -17.99
C ILE A 126 0.04 -9.63 -18.60
N SER A 127 -0.39 -9.92 -19.83
CA SER A 127 -0.07 -11.19 -20.50
C SER A 127 1.40 -11.31 -20.92
N LYS A 128 2.23 -10.30 -20.66
CA LYS A 128 3.67 -10.30 -20.97
C LYS A 128 4.46 -10.99 -19.87
N GLU A 129 5.64 -11.49 -20.20
CA GLU A 129 6.60 -12.04 -19.22
C GLU A 129 7.16 -10.98 -18.26
N GLU A 130 7.28 -9.74 -18.77
CA GLU A 130 7.75 -8.59 -18.01
C GLU A 130 6.71 -7.47 -18.03
N ILE A 131 6.25 -7.09 -16.83
CA ILE A 131 5.14 -6.16 -16.65
C ILE A 131 5.68 -4.77 -16.31
N ASP A 132 5.38 -3.80 -17.17
CA ASP A 132 5.71 -2.41 -16.93
C ASP A 132 4.66 -1.73 -16.02
N LEU A 133 5.00 -1.56 -14.74
CA LEU A 133 4.13 -0.93 -13.75
C LEU A 133 3.82 0.53 -14.09
N LEU A 134 4.71 1.22 -14.81
CA LEU A 134 4.45 2.59 -15.27
C LEU A 134 3.39 2.60 -16.36
N SER A 135 3.40 1.62 -17.27
CA SER A 135 2.35 1.47 -18.27
C SER A 135 1.00 1.15 -17.62
N VAL A 136 0.96 0.30 -16.58
CA VAL A 136 -0.26 0.04 -15.80
C VAL A 136 -0.81 1.34 -15.21
N THR A 137 0.03 2.13 -14.51
CA THR A 137 -0.45 3.37 -13.88
C THR A 137 -0.90 4.42 -14.90
N LYS A 138 -0.22 4.56 -16.04
CA LYS A 138 -0.63 5.48 -17.12
C LYS A 138 -1.99 5.11 -17.72
N THR A 139 -2.22 3.83 -18.00
CA THR A 139 -3.51 3.34 -18.53
C THR A 139 -4.64 3.64 -17.56
N LEU A 140 -4.43 3.37 -16.26
CA LEU A 140 -5.40 3.63 -15.21
C LEU A 140 -5.67 5.13 -15.00
N ALA A 141 -4.61 5.95 -14.97
CA ALA A 141 -4.70 7.40 -14.81
C ALA A 141 -5.53 8.04 -15.94
N SER A 142 -5.22 7.67 -17.19
CA SER A 142 -5.94 8.11 -18.38
C SER A 142 -7.40 7.69 -18.33
N THR A 143 -7.68 6.41 -18.05
CA THR A 143 -9.06 5.91 -18.00
C THR A 143 -9.86 6.63 -16.91
N LEU A 144 -9.27 6.90 -15.75
CA LEU A 144 -9.98 7.46 -14.61
C LEU A 144 -9.94 9.00 -14.59
N ASN A 145 -9.31 9.63 -15.57
CA ASN A 145 -9.04 11.07 -15.62
C ASN A 145 -8.48 11.59 -14.30
N THR A 146 -7.41 10.95 -13.82
CA THR A 146 -6.76 11.27 -12.55
C THR A 146 -5.25 11.26 -12.70
N SER A 147 -4.55 11.76 -11.68
CA SER A 147 -3.08 11.72 -11.67
C SER A 147 -2.57 10.27 -11.59
N SER A 148 -1.50 9.96 -12.31
CA SER A 148 -0.76 8.69 -12.15
C SER A 148 -0.23 8.49 -10.73
N ASN A 149 -0.06 9.58 -9.97
CA ASN A 149 0.40 9.56 -8.58
C ASN A 149 -0.76 9.50 -7.57
N ALA A 150 -2.01 9.36 -8.04
CA ALA A 150 -3.16 9.22 -7.17
C ALA A 150 -3.06 7.91 -6.37
N LYS A 151 -3.37 7.96 -5.07
CA LYS A 151 -3.23 6.82 -4.13
C LYS A 151 -3.74 5.50 -4.71
N THR A 152 -4.96 5.46 -5.24
CA THR A 152 -5.56 4.21 -5.74
C THR A 152 -4.92 3.70 -7.03
N VAL A 153 -4.30 4.58 -7.84
CA VAL A 153 -3.55 4.19 -9.04
C VAL A 153 -2.21 3.58 -8.65
N VAL A 154 -1.45 4.24 -7.77
CA VAL A 154 -0.16 3.71 -7.29
C VAL A 154 -0.34 2.46 -6.43
N PHE A 155 -1.43 2.40 -5.66
CA PHE A 155 -1.81 1.20 -4.92
C PHE A 155 -2.16 0.04 -5.86
N ALA A 156 -2.86 0.29 -6.98
CA ALA A 156 -3.10 -0.76 -7.98
C ALA A 156 -1.80 -1.30 -8.59
N ALA A 157 -0.78 -0.46 -8.79
CA ALA A 157 0.55 -0.92 -9.21
C ALA A 157 1.23 -1.79 -8.16
N LYS A 158 1.13 -1.45 -6.86
CA LYS A 158 1.60 -2.30 -5.75
C LYS A 158 0.93 -3.68 -5.79
N MET A 159 -0.39 -3.70 -5.92
CA MET A 159 -1.14 -4.95 -5.93
C MET A 159 -0.88 -5.78 -7.20
N THR A 160 -0.57 -5.12 -8.31
CA THR A 160 -0.07 -5.79 -9.54
C THR A 160 1.29 -6.42 -9.29
N GLN A 161 2.20 -5.74 -8.57
CA GLN A 161 3.50 -6.30 -8.18
C GLN A 161 3.34 -7.53 -7.28
N TYR A 162 2.37 -7.54 -6.35
CA TYR A 162 2.05 -8.72 -5.56
C TYR A 162 1.63 -9.91 -6.44
N ALA A 163 0.74 -9.68 -7.40
CA ALA A 163 0.29 -10.71 -8.34
C ALA A 163 1.45 -11.24 -9.20
N CYS A 164 2.32 -10.34 -9.69
CA CYS A 164 3.50 -10.72 -10.46
C CYS A 164 4.47 -11.56 -9.64
N TYR A 165 4.76 -11.16 -8.39
CA TYR A 165 5.65 -11.91 -7.51
C TYR A 165 5.11 -13.31 -7.21
N TYR A 166 3.79 -13.43 -6.94
CA TYR A 166 3.18 -14.73 -6.68
C TYR A 166 3.24 -15.67 -7.89
N HIS A 167 3.13 -15.14 -9.10
CA HIS A 167 3.18 -15.91 -10.34
C HIS A 167 4.55 -15.88 -11.03
N GLU A 168 5.61 -15.53 -10.29
CA GLU A 168 7.01 -15.52 -10.76
C GLU A 168 7.26 -14.65 -12.02
N LYS A 169 6.44 -13.63 -12.24
CA LYS A 169 6.59 -12.66 -13.34
C LYS A 169 7.49 -11.50 -12.93
N LYS A 170 8.25 -10.97 -13.90
CA LYS A 170 9.12 -9.81 -13.68
C LYS A 170 8.32 -8.51 -13.76
N THR A 171 8.68 -7.55 -12.92
CA THR A 171 8.14 -6.18 -12.99
C THR A 171 9.25 -5.18 -13.25
N ILE A 172 9.01 -4.21 -14.12
CA ILE A 172 9.95 -3.09 -14.39
C ILE A 172 9.30 -1.74 -14.10
N ASN A 173 10.15 -0.71 -14.03
CA ASN A 173 9.78 0.69 -13.77
C ASN A 173 9.07 0.93 -12.43
N GLY A 174 9.15 -0.01 -11.49
CA GLY A 174 8.57 0.13 -10.15
C GLY A 174 9.21 1.25 -9.34
N GLU A 175 10.47 1.58 -9.60
CA GLU A 175 11.22 2.69 -9.01
C GLU A 175 10.66 4.08 -9.38
N LYS A 176 9.88 4.17 -10.47
CA LYS A 176 9.23 5.41 -10.91
C LYS A 176 7.88 5.64 -10.22
N ILE A 177 7.33 4.62 -9.55
CA ILE A 177 6.04 4.71 -8.88
C ILE A 177 6.23 5.20 -7.44
N PRO A 178 5.60 6.31 -7.02
CA PRO A 178 5.73 6.80 -5.66
C PRO A 178 4.93 5.92 -4.68
N ILE A 179 5.27 6.04 -3.38
CA ILE A 179 4.56 5.31 -2.32
C ILE A 179 3.05 5.65 -2.29
N PRO A 180 2.15 4.68 -2.05
CA PRO A 180 0.71 4.91 -1.87
C PRO A 180 0.41 5.59 -0.53
N VAL A 181 0.60 6.90 -0.44
CA VAL A 181 0.37 7.66 0.80
C VAL A 181 -1.07 7.50 1.32
N ASP A 182 -1.19 6.83 2.46
CA ASP A 182 -2.42 6.70 3.23
C ASP A 182 -2.21 7.08 4.70
N HIS A 183 -3.13 6.67 5.57
CA HIS A 183 -3.01 6.94 7.01
C HIS A 183 -1.77 6.30 7.62
N ARG A 184 -1.47 5.03 7.30
CA ARG A 184 -0.34 4.30 7.88
C ARG A 184 0.99 4.84 7.39
N VAL A 185 1.11 5.15 6.09
CA VAL A 185 2.30 5.83 5.56
C VAL A 185 2.53 7.17 6.27
N SER A 186 1.47 7.94 6.49
CA SER A 186 1.56 9.23 7.19
C SER A 186 1.93 9.08 8.66
N LEU A 187 1.38 8.06 9.34
CA LEU A 187 1.71 7.74 10.73
C LEU A 187 3.17 7.32 10.86
N VAL A 188 3.64 6.39 10.03
CA VAL A 188 5.04 5.95 10.02
C VAL A 188 5.99 7.12 9.70
N SER A 189 5.59 8.03 8.83
CA SER A 189 6.38 9.24 8.54
C SER A 189 6.57 10.11 9.79
N LEU A 190 5.57 10.19 10.67
CA LEU A 190 5.67 10.93 11.94
C LEU A 190 6.51 10.16 12.97
N THR A 191 6.26 8.86 13.13
CA THR A 191 6.88 8.05 14.20
C THR A 191 8.33 7.67 13.90
N SER A 192 8.72 7.65 12.62
CA SER A 192 10.12 7.50 12.19
C SER A 192 10.93 8.79 12.32
N GLY A 193 10.26 9.94 12.48
CA GLY A 193 10.89 11.26 12.45
C GLY A 193 11.15 11.83 11.06
N LEU A 194 10.64 11.22 9.98
CA LEU A 194 10.66 11.86 8.65
C LEU A 194 9.88 13.19 8.66
N VAL A 195 8.83 13.26 9.47
CA VAL A 195 8.09 14.49 9.76
C VAL A 195 8.06 14.74 11.26
N GLU A 196 8.43 15.95 11.65
CA GLU A 196 8.48 16.42 13.03
C GLU A 196 7.49 17.56 13.28
N GLY A 197 7.38 18.03 14.53
CA GLY A 197 6.48 19.12 14.94
C GLY A 197 5.20 18.68 15.64
N TRP A 198 5.03 17.37 15.90
CA TRP A 198 4.01 16.85 16.81
C TRP A 198 4.59 16.73 18.23
N LYS A 199 3.74 16.92 19.26
CA LYS A 199 4.19 17.00 20.68
C LYS A 199 3.78 15.81 21.54
N ASP A 200 2.64 15.20 21.22
CA ASP A 200 2.04 14.16 22.07
C ASP A 200 1.47 13.05 21.16
N LYS A 201 1.72 11.79 21.55
CA LYS A 201 1.31 10.58 20.84
C LYS A 201 -0.20 10.54 20.59
N LYS A 202 -1.02 11.11 21.50
CA LYS A 202 -2.48 11.14 21.35
C LYS A 202 -2.96 11.93 20.12
N TYR A 203 -2.15 12.85 19.60
CA TYR A 203 -2.50 13.65 18.42
C TYR A 203 -2.02 13.02 17.11
N LEU A 204 -1.17 11.99 17.15
CA LEU A 204 -0.59 11.39 15.94
C LEU A 204 -1.65 10.94 14.92
N PRO A 205 -2.77 10.28 15.28
CA PRO A 205 -3.79 9.93 14.28
C PRO A 205 -4.38 11.15 13.57
N ARG A 206 -4.60 12.25 14.31
CA ARG A 206 -5.11 13.50 13.72
C ARG A 206 -4.08 14.14 12.80
N VAL A 207 -2.81 14.20 13.22
CA VAL A 207 -1.71 14.76 12.41
C VAL A 207 -1.45 13.91 11.17
N ALA A 208 -1.52 12.58 11.27
CA ALA A 208 -1.39 11.66 10.14
C ALA A 208 -2.47 11.90 9.08
N ASN A 209 -3.72 12.17 9.49
CA ASN A 209 -4.78 12.55 8.55
C ASN A 209 -4.49 13.90 7.85
N ILE A 210 -4.00 14.91 8.60
CA ILE A 210 -3.60 16.21 8.02
C ILE A 210 -2.47 16.01 6.99
N LEU A 211 -1.47 15.20 7.31
CA LEU A 211 -0.36 14.88 6.42
C LEU A 211 -0.82 14.20 5.13
N ARG A 212 -1.66 13.16 5.25
CA ARG A 212 -2.24 12.45 4.12
C ARG A 212 -2.98 13.41 3.17
N ASP A 213 -3.79 14.31 3.72
CA ASP A 213 -4.71 15.13 2.93
C ASP A 213 -4.04 16.37 2.33
N LYS A 214 -3.13 17.03 3.07
CA LYS A 214 -2.53 18.30 2.65
C LYS A 214 -1.09 18.20 2.15
N TYR A 215 -0.35 17.16 2.55
CA TYR A 215 1.09 17.06 2.31
C TYR A 215 1.51 15.81 1.54
N ARG A 216 0.56 15.17 0.83
CA ARG A 216 0.82 13.97 0.03
C ARG A 216 2.04 14.07 -0.88
N GLY A 217 2.17 15.16 -1.63
CA GLY A 217 3.29 15.36 -2.57
C GLY A 217 4.64 15.38 -1.85
N LYS A 218 4.74 16.14 -0.75
CA LYS A 218 5.95 16.19 0.08
C LYS A 218 6.28 14.83 0.72
N LEU A 219 5.26 14.08 1.16
CA LEU A 219 5.48 12.72 1.64
C LEU A 219 6.02 11.80 0.54
N GLN A 220 5.48 11.88 -0.68
CA GLN A 220 6.00 11.12 -1.82
C GLN A 220 7.47 11.50 -2.13
N GLU A 221 7.82 12.78 -2.03
CA GLU A 221 9.22 13.24 -2.18
C GLU A 221 10.14 12.68 -1.09
N MET A 222 9.72 12.71 0.17
CA MET A 222 10.50 12.15 1.28
C MET A 222 10.75 10.65 1.09
N TRP A 223 9.69 9.89 0.78
CA TRP A 223 9.82 8.45 0.56
C TRP A 223 10.58 8.12 -0.73
N LYS A 224 10.60 9.02 -1.73
CA LYS A 224 11.48 8.90 -2.90
C LYS A 224 12.96 9.01 -2.51
N ILE A 225 13.31 9.87 -1.56
CA ILE A 225 14.68 9.94 -1.03
C ILE A 225 15.04 8.63 -0.34
N VAL A 226 14.16 8.12 0.52
CA VAL A 226 14.35 6.82 1.20
C VAL A 226 14.52 5.69 0.18
N SER A 227 13.66 5.62 -0.83
CA SER A 227 13.68 4.57 -1.86
C SER A 227 14.94 4.63 -2.73
N SER A 228 15.33 5.83 -3.15
CA SER A 228 16.56 6.01 -3.94
C SER A 228 17.81 5.66 -3.12
N THR A 229 17.86 6.04 -1.85
CA THR A 229 19.00 5.79 -0.97
C THR A 229 19.13 4.32 -0.58
N SER A 230 18.02 3.59 -0.48
CA SER A 230 17.98 2.15 -0.19
C SER A 230 18.09 1.27 -1.44
N GLU A 231 18.21 1.88 -2.63
CA GLU A 231 18.21 1.19 -3.92
C GLU A 231 17.04 0.20 -4.08
N THR A 232 15.87 0.61 -3.58
CA THR A 232 14.66 -0.20 -3.53
C THR A 232 13.47 0.64 -3.96
N SER A 233 12.51 0.05 -4.68
CA SER A 233 11.32 0.80 -5.09
C SER A 233 10.49 1.24 -3.88
N ALA A 234 9.80 2.38 -4.00
CA ALA A 234 8.91 2.86 -2.95
C ALA A 234 7.75 1.89 -2.68
N LEU A 235 7.36 1.07 -3.66
CA LEU A 235 6.35 0.02 -3.51
C LEU A 235 6.84 -1.12 -2.61
N MET A 236 8.10 -1.53 -2.72
CA MET A 236 8.68 -2.57 -1.86
C MET A 236 8.87 -2.06 -0.41
N ILE A 237 9.26 -0.79 -0.25
CA ILE A 237 9.30 -0.16 1.07
C ILE A 237 7.92 -0.10 1.71
N ASP A 238 6.87 0.13 0.91
CA ASP A 238 5.49 0.17 1.41
C ASP A 238 5.08 -1.14 2.09
N ASN A 239 5.64 -2.29 1.72
CA ASN A 239 5.38 -3.56 2.41
C ASN A 239 5.77 -3.48 3.89
N VAL A 240 6.95 -2.93 4.16
CA VAL A 240 7.47 -2.77 5.53
C VAL A 240 6.67 -1.70 6.27
N VAL A 241 6.40 -0.57 5.60
CA VAL A 241 5.63 0.55 6.16
C VAL A 241 4.22 0.14 6.53
N TRP A 242 3.56 -0.68 5.71
CA TRP A 242 2.15 -1.02 5.89
C TRP A 242 1.93 -1.98 7.07
N VAL A 243 2.75 -3.03 7.18
CA VAL A 243 2.68 -3.98 8.30
C VAL A 243 3.17 -3.32 9.60
N SER A 244 4.29 -2.58 9.56
CA SER A 244 4.76 -1.85 10.75
C SER A 244 3.75 -0.79 11.19
N GLY A 245 3.18 -0.06 10.25
CA GLY A 245 2.16 0.96 10.48
C GLY A 245 0.90 0.39 11.13
N ARG A 246 0.51 -0.85 10.80
CA ARG A 246 -0.56 -1.58 11.52
C ARG A 246 -0.18 -1.78 12.99
N CYS A 247 0.98 -2.33 13.26
CA CYS A 247 1.43 -2.61 14.62
C CYS A 247 1.57 -1.32 15.45
N ILE A 248 2.06 -0.24 14.85
CA ILE A 248 2.15 1.09 15.47
C ILE A 248 0.74 1.62 15.77
N GLU A 249 -0.18 1.57 14.81
CA GLU A 249 -1.55 2.06 14.96
C GLU A 249 -2.30 1.32 16.08
N GLU A 250 -2.17 0.00 16.16
CA GLU A 250 -2.83 -0.85 17.16
C GLU A 250 -2.22 -0.71 18.57
N ASN A 251 -0.96 -0.26 18.67
CA ASN A 251 -0.23 -0.22 19.94
C ASN A 251 0.29 1.16 20.32
N LEU A 252 -0.22 2.22 19.69
CA LEU A 252 0.30 3.59 19.83
C LEU A 252 0.30 4.11 21.27
N LEU A 253 -0.73 3.73 22.03
CA LEU A 253 -0.94 4.12 23.43
C LEU A 253 -0.64 2.98 24.40
N ASN A 254 -0.12 1.85 23.91
CA ASN A 254 0.14 0.67 24.71
C ASN A 254 1.52 0.76 25.38
N LYS A 255 1.84 -0.22 26.23
CA LYS A 255 3.15 -0.32 26.88
C LYS A 255 4.29 -0.44 25.84
N PRO A 256 5.50 0.05 26.16
CA PRO A 256 6.69 -0.19 25.32
C PRO A 256 6.87 -1.68 25.00
N GLY A 257 7.40 -2.00 23.82
CA GLY A 257 7.65 -3.38 23.40
C GLY A 257 6.47 -4.08 22.69
N GLN A 258 5.27 -3.50 22.69
CA GLN A 258 4.10 -4.13 22.05
C GLN A 258 4.15 -4.05 20.51
N ILE A 259 4.77 -3.00 19.96
CA ILE A 259 4.97 -2.86 18.52
C ILE A 259 5.93 -3.96 18.03
N GLU A 260 7.03 -4.17 18.73
CA GLU A 260 8.03 -5.21 18.49
C GLU A 260 7.39 -6.60 18.55
N LYS A 261 6.60 -6.89 19.59
CA LYS A 261 5.87 -8.16 19.72
C LYS A 261 4.89 -8.40 18.58
N CYS A 262 4.16 -7.37 18.17
CA CYS A 262 3.24 -7.45 17.03
C CYS A 262 3.99 -7.78 15.73
N ILE A 263 5.10 -7.08 15.46
CA ILE A 263 5.92 -7.33 14.26
C ILE A 263 6.50 -8.75 14.31
N GLN A 264 7.09 -9.16 15.44
CA GLN A 264 7.64 -10.51 15.63
C GLN A 264 6.59 -11.59 15.32
N ALA A 265 5.37 -11.42 15.84
CA ALA A 265 4.29 -12.37 15.66
C ALA A 265 3.81 -12.47 14.20
N LEU A 266 3.83 -11.36 13.45
CA LEU A 266 3.38 -11.34 12.06
C LEU A 266 4.45 -11.82 11.07
N THR A 267 5.72 -11.54 11.35
CA THR A 267 6.80 -11.66 10.35
C THR A 267 7.86 -12.68 10.71
N GLY A 268 7.97 -13.09 11.98
CA GLY A 268 9.10 -13.89 12.47
C GLY A 268 10.45 -13.14 12.43
N CYS A 269 10.44 -11.83 12.19
CA CYS A 269 11.60 -10.94 12.08
C CYS A 269 12.59 -11.16 13.23
N ASP A 270 13.84 -11.51 12.92
CA ASP A 270 14.88 -11.71 13.93
C ASP A 270 15.38 -10.39 14.55
N ASN A 271 16.40 -10.46 15.40
CA ASN A 271 16.96 -9.27 16.05
C ASN A 271 17.56 -8.27 15.06
N GLU A 272 18.19 -8.72 13.98
CA GLU A 272 18.79 -7.85 12.97
C GLU A 272 17.70 -7.10 12.20
N CYS A 273 16.72 -7.84 11.70
CA CYS A 273 15.53 -7.30 11.06
C CYS A 273 14.81 -6.32 12.00
N MET A 274 14.64 -6.66 13.28
CA MET A 274 13.95 -5.82 14.26
C MET A 274 14.68 -4.50 14.52
N ASN A 275 16.01 -4.54 14.56
CA ASN A 275 16.82 -3.32 14.70
C ASN A 275 16.66 -2.37 13.51
N ILE A 276 16.48 -2.90 12.30
CA ILE A 276 16.20 -2.09 11.11
C ILE A 276 14.79 -1.48 11.21
N VAL A 277 13.77 -2.28 11.49
CA VAL A 277 12.38 -1.79 11.43
C VAL A 277 12.00 -0.87 12.59
N LYS A 278 12.68 -0.97 13.74
CA LYS A 278 12.55 -0.02 14.86
C LYS A 278 12.71 1.44 14.46
N GLU A 279 13.47 1.72 13.39
CA GLU A 279 13.61 3.05 12.82
C GLU A 279 12.27 3.68 12.39
N PHE A 280 11.21 2.89 12.19
CA PHE A 280 9.86 3.36 11.86
C PHE A 280 9.08 3.91 13.05
N TRP A 281 9.50 3.62 14.29
CA TRP A 281 8.88 4.18 15.50
C TRP A 281 9.88 4.70 16.53
N LYS A 282 11.11 5.03 16.11
CA LYS A 282 12.16 5.53 17.01
C LYS A 282 11.74 6.76 17.83
N LYS A 283 10.83 7.60 17.32
CA LYS A 283 10.32 8.78 18.05
C LYS A 283 9.27 8.43 19.11
N LEU A 284 8.85 7.18 19.19
CA LEU A 284 7.96 6.68 20.23
C LEU A 284 8.71 6.02 21.41
N LEU A 285 9.99 5.67 21.21
CA LEU A 285 10.88 5.14 22.24
C LEU A 285 11.36 6.27 23.15
#